data_AF-A0A0A2DZ61-F1
#
_entry.id   AF-A0A0A2DZ61-F1
#
_cell.length_a   1.000
_cell.length_b   1.000
_cell.length_c   1.000
_cell.angle_alpha   90.00
_cell.angle_beta   90.00
_cell.angle_gamma   90.00
#
_symmetry.space_group_name_H-M   'P 1'
#
loop_
_entity.id
_entity.type
_entity.pdbx_description
1 polymer ?
#
loop_
_entity_poly.entity_id
_entity_poly.type
_entity_poly.pdbx_seq_one_letter_code
_entity_poly.pdbx_strand_id
1 'polypeptide(L)'
;MSLAKLSLYFYLCHRAIVKRSHRDRKRKPNSKLYIAMKRYHSILILFFLVLGTTASAYAQKIAVTRDGEEVLLHADGTWEYLDEWDRDEEPDFTFGPRPTGRSAHITINGEVRFMIVEGQLTNFQILRRRRVIYDHVMRENNDRYARLSYDYRGRLARIGNWELQYRFRDNKLEKIGPYAIKYKFSNDRVEQIGPYRIDYDFSSDRISRIGNVEIKYDFFTEMPEVRGKNPGMKIVIL
;
A
#
# COMPACT_ATOMS: atom_id res chain seq x y z
N MET A 1 -22.90 7.10 -20.27
CA MET A 1 -23.48 8.12 -21.18
C MET A 1 -23.21 9.49 -20.56
N SER A 2 -22.47 10.38 -21.22
CA SER A 2 -22.04 11.65 -20.59
C SER A 2 -23.22 12.59 -20.30
N LEU A 3 -23.18 13.31 -19.18
CA LEU A 3 -24.18 14.30 -18.75
C LEU A 3 -24.50 15.33 -19.85
N ALA A 4 -23.54 15.67 -20.71
CA ALA A 4 -23.74 16.56 -21.84
C ALA A 4 -24.69 15.96 -22.90
N LYS A 5 -24.65 14.64 -23.13
CA LYS A 5 -25.54 13.95 -24.07
C LYS A 5 -26.98 13.86 -23.52
N LEU A 6 -27.13 13.68 -22.22
CA LEU A 6 -28.44 13.72 -21.54
C LEU A 6 -29.06 15.11 -21.57
N SER A 7 -28.27 16.16 -21.28
CA SER A 7 -28.71 17.56 -21.37
C SER A 7 -29.16 17.93 -22.78
N LEU A 8 -28.40 17.53 -23.81
CA LEU A 8 -28.75 17.78 -25.21
C LEU A 8 -30.04 17.04 -25.63
N TYR A 9 -30.22 15.80 -25.16
CA TYR A 9 -31.43 15.02 -25.43
C TYR A 9 -32.67 15.69 -24.81
N PHE A 10 -32.60 16.09 -23.54
CA PHE A 10 -33.70 16.80 -22.88
C PHE A 10 -33.99 18.16 -23.53
N TYR A 11 -32.97 18.90 -23.96
CA TYR A 11 -33.14 20.16 -24.69
C TYR A 11 -33.86 19.96 -26.04
N LEU A 12 -33.53 18.90 -26.79
CA LEU A 12 -34.18 18.59 -28.06
C LEU A 12 -35.64 18.14 -27.88
N CYS A 13 -35.91 17.32 -26.86
CA CYS A 13 -37.28 16.94 -26.47
C CYS A 13 -38.10 18.17 -26.06
N HIS A 14 -37.52 19.09 -25.29
CA HIS A 14 -38.17 20.36 -24.93
C HIS A 14 -38.50 21.21 -26.16
N ARG A 15 -37.54 21.36 -27.09
CA ARG A 15 -37.75 22.13 -28.32
C ARG A 15 -38.88 21.54 -29.18
N ALA A 16 -39.01 20.22 -29.23
CA ALA A 16 -40.09 19.56 -29.95
C ALA A 16 -41.47 19.78 -29.29
N ILE A 17 -41.55 19.71 -27.96
CA ILE A 17 -42.78 19.89 -27.19
C ILE A 17 -43.27 21.34 -27.26
N VAL A 18 -42.38 22.33 -27.12
CA VAL A 18 -42.73 23.76 -27.23
C VAL A 18 -43.20 24.11 -28.63
N LYS A 19 -42.60 23.54 -29.69
CA LYS A 19 -43.02 23.77 -31.08
C LYS A 19 -44.42 23.21 -31.35
N ARG A 20 -44.79 22.10 -30.70
CA ARG A 20 -46.14 21.50 -30.78
C ARG A 20 -47.17 22.33 -30.00
N SER A 21 -46.81 22.79 -28.79
CA SER A 21 -47.64 23.67 -27.96
C SER A 21 -47.91 25.04 -28.61
N HIS A 22 -46.94 25.62 -29.30
CA HIS A 22 -47.15 26.87 -30.06
C HIS A 22 -48.13 26.69 -31.24
N ARG A 23 -48.23 25.48 -31.80
CA ARG A 23 -49.16 25.15 -32.89
C ARG A 23 -50.60 24.99 -32.37
N ASP A 24 -50.77 24.48 -31.14
CA ASP A 24 -52.07 24.38 -30.45
C ASP A 24 -52.59 25.69 -29.84
N ARG A 25 -51.70 26.68 -29.64
CA ARG A 25 -52.03 28.00 -29.09
C ARG A 25 -53.09 28.76 -29.90
N LYS A 26 -53.26 28.45 -31.19
CA LYS A 26 -54.29 29.05 -32.03
C LYS A 26 -55.71 28.49 -31.79
N ARG A 27 -55.89 27.45 -30.95
CA ARG A 27 -57.19 26.76 -30.82
C ARG A 27 -57.89 26.82 -29.46
N LYS A 28 -57.27 27.19 -28.33
CA LYS A 28 -57.97 27.47 -27.05
C LYS A 28 -57.03 28.05 -25.99
N PRO A 29 -57.31 29.21 -25.35
CA PRO A 29 -56.30 29.89 -24.53
C PRO A 29 -56.19 29.41 -23.07
N ASN A 30 -57.16 28.65 -22.55
CA ASN A 30 -57.28 28.41 -21.10
C ASN A 30 -57.45 26.93 -20.74
N SER A 31 -56.46 26.08 -21.03
CA SER A 31 -56.45 24.71 -20.48
C SER A 31 -55.63 24.68 -19.19
N LYS A 32 -56.26 24.25 -18.09
CA LYS A 32 -55.58 23.94 -16.81
C LYS A 32 -54.35 23.03 -16.99
N LEU A 33 -54.36 22.24 -18.06
CA LEU A 33 -53.27 21.39 -18.53
C LEU A 33 -51.97 22.17 -18.82
N TYR A 34 -52.05 23.36 -19.44
CA TYR A 34 -50.87 24.17 -19.76
C TYR A 34 -50.20 24.74 -18.50
N ILE A 35 -51.00 25.19 -17.53
CA ILE A 35 -50.51 25.70 -16.25
C ILE A 35 -49.89 24.56 -15.43
N ALA A 36 -50.50 23.37 -15.44
CA ALA A 36 -49.96 22.18 -14.80
C ALA A 36 -48.63 21.72 -15.43
N MET A 37 -48.53 21.68 -16.76
CA MET A 37 -47.29 21.33 -17.47
C MET A 37 -46.17 22.34 -17.22
N LYS A 38 -46.48 23.64 -17.15
CA LYS A 38 -45.49 24.68 -16.84
C LYS A 38 -44.95 24.56 -15.42
N ARG A 39 -45.82 24.26 -14.44
CA ARG A 39 -45.42 23.99 -13.04
C ARG A 39 -44.54 22.74 -12.94
N TYR A 40 -44.91 21.66 -13.64
CA TYR A 40 -44.10 20.44 -13.69
C TYR A 40 -42.72 20.71 -14.29
N HIS A 41 -42.64 21.55 -15.33
CA HIS A 41 -41.37 21.96 -15.93
C HIS A 41 -40.49 22.77 -14.99
N SER A 42 -41.06 23.75 -14.27
CA SER A 42 -40.33 24.54 -13.29
C SER A 42 -39.79 23.68 -12.15
N ILE A 43 -40.58 22.70 -11.68
CA ILE A 43 -40.15 21.73 -10.66
C ILE A 43 -39.04 20.83 -11.20
N LEU A 44 -39.14 20.35 -12.44
CA LEU A 44 -38.12 19.49 -13.05
C LEU A 44 -36.78 20.22 -13.23
N ILE A 45 -36.82 21.50 -13.65
CA ILE A 45 -35.61 22.33 -13.80
C ILE A 45 -34.95 22.59 -12.44
N LEU A 46 -35.74 22.89 -11.40
CA LEU A 46 -35.25 23.00 -10.03
C LEU A 46 -34.63 21.68 -9.53
N PHE A 47 -35.27 20.54 -9.83
CA PHE A 47 -34.76 19.22 -9.47
C PHE A 47 -33.41 18.91 -10.15
N PHE A 48 -33.26 19.25 -11.43
CA PHE A 48 -31.98 19.09 -12.14
C PHE A 48 -30.90 20.09 -11.71
N LEU A 49 -31.26 21.31 -11.31
CA LEU A 49 -30.32 22.27 -10.71
C LEU A 49 -29.80 21.77 -9.36
N VAL A 50 -30.68 21.22 -8.51
CA VAL A 50 -30.29 20.60 -7.22
C VAL A 50 -29.39 19.38 -7.45
N LEU A 51 -29.74 18.50 -8.40
CA LEU A 51 -28.90 17.35 -8.78
C LEU A 51 -27.55 17.76 -9.39
N GLY A 52 -27.50 18.87 -10.11
CA GLY A 52 -26.25 19.42 -10.66
C GLY A 52 -25.31 19.96 -9.59
N THR A 53 -25.86 20.56 -8.52
CA THR A 53 -25.06 21.05 -7.39
C THR A 53 -24.53 19.95 -6.47
N THR A 54 -25.22 18.81 -6.36
CA THR A 54 -24.76 17.69 -5.52
C THR A 54 -23.73 16.81 -6.21
N ALA A 55 -23.75 16.73 -7.55
CA ALA A 55 -22.76 15.94 -8.30
C ALA A 55 -21.35 16.58 -8.33
N SER A 56 -21.25 17.90 -8.10
CA SER A 56 -19.96 18.62 -8.08
C SER A 56 -19.22 18.55 -6.73
N ALA A 57 -19.86 18.07 -5.66
CA ALA A 57 -19.35 18.21 -4.30
C ALA A 57 -18.56 17.00 -3.76
N TYR A 58 -18.47 15.89 -4.52
CA TYR A 58 -17.89 14.64 -4.02
C TYR A 58 -16.81 14.04 -4.93
N ALA A 59 -16.01 14.86 -5.59
CA ALA A 59 -14.78 14.38 -6.23
C ALA A 59 -13.69 14.24 -5.14
N GLN A 60 -13.61 13.06 -4.52
CA GLN A 60 -12.49 12.72 -3.65
C GLN A 60 -11.19 12.78 -4.49
N LYS A 61 -10.15 13.42 -3.97
CA LYS A 61 -8.91 13.66 -4.72
C LYS A 61 -7.73 13.02 -3.98
N ILE A 62 -6.95 12.23 -4.70
CA ILE A 62 -5.66 11.73 -4.18
C ILE A 62 -4.65 12.88 -4.25
N ALA A 63 -4.02 13.18 -3.12
CA ALA A 63 -2.92 14.13 -3.01
C ALA A 63 -1.67 13.42 -2.46
N VAL A 64 -0.51 14.05 -2.59
CA VAL A 64 0.77 13.53 -2.06
C VAL A 64 1.31 14.53 -1.04
N THR A 65 1.59 14.08 0.17
CA THR A 65 2.18 14.91 1.23
C THR A 65 3.61 15.31 0.87
N ARG A 66 4.16 16.30 1.58
CA ARG A 66 5.56 16.73 1.42
C ARG A 66 6.56 15.57 1.55
N ASP A 67 6.19 14.55 2.33
CA ASP A 67 7.01 13.39 2.61
C ASP A 67 6.78 12.25 1.60
N GLY A 68 6.01 12.49 0.54
CA GLY A 68 5.76 11.55 -0.56
C GLY A 68 4.59 10.58 -0.31
N GLU A 69 3.74 10.84 0.69
CA GLU A 69 2.68 9.91 1.09
C GLU A 69 1.36 10.25 0.40
N GLU A 70 0.68 9.26 -0.18
CA GLU A 70 -0.62 9.48 -0.78
C GLU A 70 -1.71 9.59 0.29
N VAL A 71 -2.54 10.63 0.17
CA VAL A 71 -3.66 10.91 1.07
C VAL A 71 -4.93 11.10 0.25
N LEU A 72 -6.05 10.67 0.83
CA LEU A 72 -7.37 11.04 0.35
C LEU A 72 -7.70 12.42 0.92
N LEU A 73 -7.80 13.44 0.06
CA LEU A 73 -8.25 14.76 0.45
C LEU A 73 -9.78 14.80 0.39
N HIS A 74 -10.40 15.06 1.54
CA HIS A 74 -11.83 15.25 1.66
C HIS A 74 -12.23 16.67 1.25
N ALA A 75 -13.49 16.84 0.87
CA ALA A 75 -14.02 18.12 0.42
C ALA A 75 -14.04 19.19 1.53
N ASP A 76 -14.03 18.78 2.80
CA ASP A 76 -13.96 19.66 3.98
C ASP A 76 -12.52 20.10 4.32
N GLY A 77 -11.53 19.70 3.52
CA GLY A 77 -10.12 20.03 3.70
C GLY A 77 -9.40 19.13 4.70
N THR A 78 -10.09 18.18 5.33
CA THR A 78 -9.45 17.10 6.07
C THR A 78 -8.85 16.09 5.10
N TRP A 79 -7.95 15.26 5.59
CA TRP A 79 -7.35 14.21 4.79
C TRP A 79 -7.06 12.99 5.66
N GLU A 80 -7.12 11.82 5.05
CA GLU A 80 -6.74 10.55 5.67
C GLU A 80 -5.75 9.80 4.76
N TYR A 81 -4.93 8.95 5.35
CA TYR A 81 -4.01 8.14 4.57
C TYR A 81 -4.75 6.96 3.91
N LEU A 82 -4.45 6.71 2.64
CA LEU A 82 -5.10 5.64 1.87
C LEU A 82 -4.80 4.23 2.41
N ASP A 83 -3.78 4.06 3.25
CA ASP A 83 -3.36 2.77 3.82
C ASP A 83 -4.04 2.44 5.16
N GLU A 84 -4.86 3.34 5.73
CA GLU A 84 -5.56 3.10 7.01
C GLU A 84 -6.71 2.09 6.90
N TRP A 85 -7.18 1.77 5.70
CA TRP A 85 -8.37 0.95 5.48
C TRP A 85 -8.09 -0.57 5.41
N ASP A 86 -6.84 -1.00 5.21
CA ASP A 86 -6.41 -2.41 5.20
C ASP A 86 -5.85 -2.84 6.59
N ARG A 87 -6.70 -2.74 7.62
CA ARG A 87 -6.36 -3.09 9.01
C ARG A 87 -6.56 -4.57 9.34
N ASP A 88 -6.37 -5.47 8.39
CA ASP A 88 -6.16 -6.86 8.76
C ASP A 88 -4.77 -6.95 9.42
N GLU A 89 -4.77 -7.25 10.72
CA GLU A 89 -3.56 -7.60 11.46
C GLU A 89 -3.02 -8.90 10.87
N GLU A 90 -2.13 -8.79 9.88
CA GLU A 90 -1.41 -9.98 9.41
C GLU A 90 -0.69 -10.63 10.60
N PRO A 91 -0.66 -11.97 10.67
CA PRO A 91 -0.01 -12.67 11.75
C PRO A 91 1.47 -12.27 11.90
N ASP A 92 1.96 -12.23 13.13
CA ASP A 92 3.40 -12.04 13.42
C ASP A 92 4.26 -13.17 12.84
N PHE A 93 3.65 -14.32 12.52
CA PHE A 93 4.33 -15.45 11.90
C PHE A 93 3.46 -16.10 10.82
N THR A 94 3.99 -16.30 9.62
CA THR A 94 3.34 -17.03 8.54
C THR A 94 4.31 -17.93 7.79
N PHE A 95 3.75 -18.90 7.07
CA PHE A 95 4.48 -19.69 6.09
C PHE A 95 4.13 -19.22 4.68
N GLY A 96 5.14 -19.04 3.83
CA GLY A 96 4.92 -18.83 2.41
C GLY A 96 4.43 -20.10 1.71
N PRO A 97 4.14 -20.01 0.41
CA PRO A 97 3.74 -21.18 -0.37
C PRO A 97 4.87 -22.21 -0.42
N ARG A 98 4.62 -23.40 0.15
CA ARG A 98 5.57 -24.54 0.23
C ARG A 98 6.88 -24.18 0.96
N PRO A 99 6.82 -23.91 2.27
CA PRO A 99 7.97 -23.46 3.03
C PRO A 99 9.02 -24.57 3.14
N THR A 100 10.21 -24.36 2.57
CA THR A 100 11.38 -25.23 2.76
C THR A 100 11.93 -25.14 4.18
N GLY A 101 11.70 -24.01 4.85
CA GLY A 101 12.26 -23.68 6.16
C GLY A 101 13.65 -23.06 6.09
N ARG A 102 14.28 -22.99 4.92
CA ARG A 102 15.68 -22.53 4.77
C ARG A 102 15.80 -21.04 4.46
N SER A 103 14.67 -20.39 4.22
CA SER A 103 14.59 -18.98 3.87
C SER A 103 13.56 -18.27 4.74
N ALA A 104 13.75 -16.98 4.96
CA ALA A 104 12.83 -16.17 5.74
C ALA A 104 12.80 -14.72 5.27
N HIS A 105 11.63 -14.11 5.36
CA HIS A 105 11.48 -12.67 5.40
C HIS A 105 11.23 -12.24 6.85
N ILE A 106 12.10 -11.39 7.38
CA ILE A 106 12.02 -10.88 8.75
C ILE A 106 11.77 -9.39 8.67
N THR A 107 10.57 -8.94 9.07
CA THR A 107 10.21 -7.53 9.12
C THR A 107 10.20 -7.04 10.56
N ILE A 108 11.01 -6.02 10.87
CA ILE A 108 11.12 -5.44 12.22
C ILE A 108 10.44 -4.07 12.24
N ASN A 109 9.55 -3.89 13.21
CA ASN A 109 8.70 -2.71 13.46
C ASN A 109 7.87 -2.23 12.26
N GLY A 110 7.72 -3.06 11.22
CA GLY A 110 7.11 -2.65 9.95
C GLY A 110 7.95 -1.65 9.15
N GLU A 111 9.23 -1.51 9.49
CA GLU A 111 10.14 -0.48 8.94
C GLU A 111 11.25 -1.06 8.06
N VAL A 112 11.80 -2.22 8.44
CA VAL A 112 12.87 -2.87 7.67
C VAL A 112 12.56 -4.34 7.53
N ARG A 113 12.60 -4.83 6.29
CA ARG A 113 12.47 -6.24 5.98
C ARG A 113 13.79 -6.78 5.48
N PHE A 114 14.24 -7.88 6.07
CA PHE A 114 15.44 -8.61 5.67
C PHE A 114 15.01 -9.90 4.98
N MET A 115 15.58 -10.19 3.81
CA MET A 115 15.37 -11.45 3.11
C MET A 115 16.60 -12.32 3.28
N ILE A 116 16.40 -13.43 3.97
CA ILE A 116 17.42 -14.44 4.19
C ILE A 116 17.07 -15.63 3.30
N VAL A 117 17.99 -16.02 2.42
CA VAL A 117 17.83 -17.19 1.55
C VAL A 117 18.99 -18.13 1.83
N GLU A 118 18.67 -19.35 2.26
CA GLU A 118 19.66 -20.37 2.66
C GLU A 118 20.70 -19.86 3.68
N GLY A 119 20.23 -19.02 4.60
CA GLY A 119 21.04 -18.38 5.62
C GLY A 119 21.85 -17.16 5.16
N GLN A 120 21.82 -16.77 3.89
CA GLN A 120 22.50 -15.57 3.40
C GLN A 120 21.53 -14.38 3.33
N LEU A 121 21.99 -13.18 3.69
CA LEU A 121 21.21 -11.95 3.44
C LEU A 121 21.29 -11.61 1.95
N THR A 122 20.18 -11.77 1.23
CA THR A 122 20.15 -11.55 -0.23
C THR A 122 19.50 -10.24 -0.62
N ASN A 123 18.60 -9.73 0.21
CA ASN A 123 17.93 -8.45 -0.01
C ASN A 123 17.54 -7.81 1.33
N PHE A 124 17.29 -6.51 1.30
CA PHE A 124 16.54 -5.82 2.34
C PHE A 124 15.64 -4.77 1.70
N GLN A 125 14.55 -4.47 2.40
CA GLN A 125 13.63 -3.41 2.04
C GLN A 125 13.48 -2.43 3.20
N ILE A 126 13.35 -1.15 2.87
CA ILE A 126 12.86 -0.14 3.81
C ILE A 126 11.38 0.07 3.52
N LEU A 127 10.59 0.02 4.58
CA LEU A 127 9.15 0.15 4.55
C LEU A 127 8.74 1.43 5.29
N ARG A 128 7.65 2.02 4.81
CA ARG A 128 6.95 3.11 5.48
C ARG A 128 5.47 2.79 5.39
N ARG A 129 4.81 2.65 6.55
CA ARG A 129 3.40 2.21 6.64
C ARG A 129 3.09 0.99 5.76
N ARG A 130 3.91 -0.07 5.91
CA ARG A 130 3.80 -1.34 5.15
C ARG A 130 4.04 -1.24 3.63
N ARG A 131 4.23 -0.04 3.06
CA ARG A 131 4.68 0.13 1.66
C ARG A 131 6.20 0.06 1.58
N VAL A 132 6.70 -0.66 0.58
CA VAL A 132 8.14 -0.69 0.29
C VAL A 132 8.53 0.63 -0.38
N ILE A 133 9.37 1.42 0.30
CA ILE A 133 9.89 2.69 -0.23
C ILE A 133 11.30 2.55 -0.79
N TYR A 134 11.99 1.44 -0.45
CA TYR A 134 13.27 1.08 -1.01
C TYR A 134 13.41 -0.44 -1.00
N ASP A 135 13.94 -1.00 -2.10
CA ASP A 135 14.30 -2.41 -2.26
C ASP A 135 15.74 -2.51 -2.78
N HIS A 136 16.63 -3.17 -2.04
CA HIS A 136 18.05 -3.20 -2.38
C HIS A 136 18.34 -3.85 -3.75
N VAL A 137 17.54 -4.84 -4.14
CA VAL A 137 17.69 -5.54 -5.42
C VAL A 137 16.95 -4.81 -6.54
N MET A 138 15.74 -4.29 -6.28
CA MET A 138 14.89 -3.66 -7.30
C MET A 138 15.13 -2.15 -7.41
N ARG A 139 16.20 -1.76 -8.10
CA ARG A 139 16.69 -0.37 -8.14
C ARG A 139 15.80 0.63 -8.90
N GLU A 140 15.06 0.19 -9.92
CA GLU A 140 14.29 1.07 -10.82
C GLU A 140 13.15 1.87 -10.17
N ASN A 141 12.71 1.50 -8.96
CA ASN A 141 11.61 2.17 -8.24
C ASN A 141 12.05 2.95 -6.99
N ASN A 142 13.33 2.90 -6.61
CA ASN A 142 13.80 3.42 -5.32
C ASN A 142 13.93 4.96 -5.28
N ASP A 143 14.30 5.58 -6.40
CA ASP A 143 14.61 7.02 -6.43
C ASP A 143 13.36 7.91 -6.31
N ARG A 144 12.15 7.34 -6.42
CA ARG A 144 10.89 8.09 -6.33
C ARG A 144 10.48 8.42 -4.91
N TYR A 145 10.87 7.60 -3.93
CA TYR A 145 10.33 7.69 -2.56
C TYR A 145 11.40 7.86 -1.50
N ALA A 146 12.66 7.53 -1.79
CA ALA A 146 13.75 7.59 -0.83
C ALA A 146 14.88 8.51 -1.32
N ARG A 147 15.33 9.41 -0.44
CA ARG A 147 16.57 10.16 -0.66
C ARG A 147 17.75 9.24 -0.45
N LEU A 148 18.54 9.02 -1.51
CA LEU A 148 19.71 8.16 -1.46
C LEU A 148 20.98 9.01 -1.38
N SER A 149 21.94 8.58 -0.57
CA SER A 149 23.30 9.13 -0.61
C SER A 149 24.32 8.01 -0.61
N TYR A 150 25.45 8.24 -1.27
CA TYR A 150 26.50 7.26 -1.45
C TYR A 150 27.77 7.69 -0.71
N ASP A 151 28.58 6.73 -0.28
CA ASP A 151 29.90 7.01 0.28
C ASP A 151 30.93 7.31 -0.82
N TYR A 152 32.16 7.62 -0.41
CA TYR A 152 33.27 7.93 -1.32
C TYR A 152 33.69 6.75 -2.22
N ARG A 153 33.23 5.52 -1.93
CA ARG A 153 33.44 4.32 -2.75
C ARG A 153 32.25 4.03 -3.68
N GLY A 154 31.26 4.93 -3.73
CA GLY A 154 30.04 4.75 -4.52
C GLY A 154 29.05 3.73 -3.95
N ARG A 155 29.22 3.29 -2.70
CA ARG A 155 28.28 2.37 -2.03
C ARG A 155 27.15 3.16 -1.41
N LEU A 156 25.95 2.58 -1.36
CA LEU A 156 24.80 3.25 -0.77
C LEU A 156 25.00 3.43 0.74
N ALA A 157 25.17 4.66 1.19
CA ALA A 157 25.46 4.98 2.60
C ALA A 157 24.21 5.34 3.40
N ARG A 158 23.16 5.85 2.73
CA ARG A 158 21.94 6.30 3.41
C ARG A 158 20.71 6.19 2.54
N ILE A 159 19.57 5.86 3.17
CA ILE A 159 18.23 5.81 2.58
C ILE A 159 17.30 6.63 3.49
N GLY A 160 17.01 7.88 3.14
CA GLY A 160 16.27 8.79 4.02
C GLY A 160 16.98 8.98 5.36
N ASN A 161 16.42 8.46 6.45
CA ASN A 161 17.02 8.49 7.79
C ASN A 161 17.79 7.21 8.17
N TRP A 162 17.81 6.21 7.27
CA TRP A 162 18.48 4.93 7.51
C TRP A 162 19.93 5.01 7.04
N GLU A 163 20.85 4.96 7.99
CA GLU A 163 22.29 4.84 7.71
C GLU A 163 22.66 3.37 7.45
N LEU A 164 23.49 3.12 6.45
CA LEU A 164 24.03 1.81 6.13
C LEU A 164 25.51 1.78 6.46
N GLN A 165 25.94 0.73 7.16
CA GLN A 165 27.35 0.50 7.45
C GLN A 165 27.79 -0.83 6.86
N TYR A 166 29.00 -0.82 6.33
CA TYR A 166 29.61 -1.96 5.68
C TYR A 166 30.92 -2.29 6.35
N ARG A 167 31.13 -3.58 6.57
CA ARG A 167 32.37 -4.11 7.09
C ARG A 167 33.52 -3.73 6.18
N PHE A 168 34.58 -3.19 6.79
CA PHE A 168 35.71 -2.63 6.05
C PHE A 168 36.44 -3.66 5.15
N ARG A 169 36.54 -4.91 5.61
CA ARG A 169 37.37 -5.95 4.98
C ARG A 169 36.80 -6.47 3.66
N ASP A 170 35.50 -6.74 3.62
CA ASP A 170 34.83 -7.47 2.53
C ASP A 170 33.63 -6.70 1.95
N ASN A 171 33.39 -5.48 2.41
CA ASN A 171 32.24 -4.64 2.04
C ASN A 171 30.88 -5.30 2.34
N LYS A 172 30.80 -6.23 3.28
CA LYS A 172 29.53 -6.84 3.67
C LYS A 172 28.68 -5.86 4.48
N LEU A 173 27.39 -5.75 4.17
CA LEU A 173 26.47 -4.88 4.92
C LEU A 173 26.34 -5.40 6.37
N GLU A 174 26.71 -4.58 7.35
CA GLU A 174 26.74 -4.99 8.77
C GLU A 174 25.76 -4.20 9.64
N LYS A 175 25.12 -3.16 9.09
CA LYS A 175 24.12 -2.38 9.83
C LYS A 175 23.17 -1.64 8.89
N ILE A 176 21.90 -1.59 9.29
CA ILE A 176 20.87 -0.74 8.69
C ILE A 176 20.15 0.00 9.82
N GLY A 177 20.34 1.32 9.90
CA GLY A 177 19.81 2.14 11.00
C GLY A 177 20.24 1.56 12.37
N PRO A 178 19.31 1.26 13.29
CA PRO A 178 19.64 0.68 14.59
C PRO A 178 19.96 -0.83 14.55
N TYR A 179 19.73 -1.52 13.42
CA TYR A 179 19.82 -2.97 13.34
C TYR A 179 21.19 -3.41 12.84
N ALA A 180 22.05 -3.86 13.75
CA ALA A 180 23.30 -4.54 13.41
C ALA A 180 23.03 -5.94 12.83
N ILE A 181 23.81 -6.36 11.84
CA ILE A 181 23.72 -7.66 11.19
C ILE A 181 25.02 -8.41 11.46
N LYS A 182 24.91 -9.53 12.16
CA LYS A 182 26.06 -10.40 12.42
C LYS A 182 25.99 -11.63 11.53
N TYR A 183 27.17 -12.08 11.15
CA TYR A 183 27.35 -13.24 10.31
C TYR A 183 28.28 -14.23 10.99
N LYS A 184 27.94 -15.51 10.86
CA LYS A 184 28.75 -16.61 11.35
C LYS A 184 30.07 -16.65 10.59
N PHE A 185 31.17 -16.63 11.32
CA PHE A 185 32.52 -16.56 10.75
C PHE A 185 32.83 -17.71 9.78
N SER A 186 32.30 -18.91 10.01
CA SER A 186 32.67 -20.12 9.27
C SER A 186 32.02 -20.25 7.88
N ASN A 187 30.85 -19.65 7.67
CA ASN A 187 30.06 -19.86 6.46
C ASN A 187 29.22 -18.63 6.05
N ASP A 188 29.50 -17.48 6.66
CA ASP A 188 28.88 -16.20 6.35
C ASP A 188 27.36 -16.13 6.51
N ARG A 189 26.72 -17.14 7.12
CA ARG A 189 25.28 -17.14 7.39
C ARG A 189 24.91 -16.04 8.38
N VAL A 190 23.77 -15.41 8.20
CA VAL A 190 23.21 -14.45 9.15
C VAL A 190 22.90 -15.17 10.46
N GLU A 191 23.55 -14.76 11.54
CA GLU A 191 23.37 -15.33 12.88
C GLU A 191 22.57 -14.40 13.81
N GLN A 192 22.49 -13.10 13.49
CA GLN A 192 21.78 -12.12 14.31
C GLN A 192 21.40 -10.89 13.49
N ILE A 193 20.19 -10.37 13.72
CA ILE A 193 19.75 -9.05 13.23
C ILE A 193 19.22 -8.26 14.43
N GLY A 194 19.81 -7.10 14.71
CA GLY A 194 19.51 -6.31 15.89
C GLY A 194 19.67 -7.17 17.16
N PRO A 195 18.69 -7.21 18.08
CA PRO A 195 18.72 -8.08 19.25
C PRO A 195 18.32 -9.54 18.97
N TYR A 196 17.92 -9.88 17.74
CA TYR A 196 17.29 -11.16 17.43
C TYR A 196 18.29 -12.14 16.81
N ARG A 197 18.60 -13.19 17.55
CA ARG A 197 19.45 -14.30 17.09
C ARG A 197 18.68 -15.19 16.11
N ILE A 198 19.38 -15.76 15.13
CA ILE A 198 18.84 -16.70 14.15
C ILE A 198 19.61 -18.01 14.28
N ASP A 199 18.90 -19.07 14.68
CA ASP A 199 19.45 -20.42 14.77
C ASP A 199 18.94 -21.27 13.61
N TYR A 200 19.79 -22.19 13.17
CA TYR A 200 19.50 -23.16 12.13
C TYR A 200 19.64 -24.56 12.72
N ASP A 201 18.73 -25.45 12.35
CA ASP A 201 18.86 -26.87 12.59
C ASP A 201 20.09 -27.41 11.85
N PHE A 202 20.95 -28.12 12.56
CA PHE A 202 22.24 -28.57 12.05
C PHE A 202 22.10 -29.62 10.93
N SER A 203 21.06 -30.45 11.01
CA SER A 203 20.88 -31.58 10.09
C SER A 203 20.15 -31.18 8.80
N SER A 204 19.19 -30.26 8.90
CA SER A 204 18.33 -29.87 7.78
C SER A 204 18.63 -28.49 7.21
N ASP A 205 19.50 -27.71 7.85
CA ASP A 205 19.77 -26.29 7.55
C ASP A 205 18.55 -25.37 7.62
N ARG A 206 17.42 -25.85 8.15
CA ARG A 206 16.22 -25.06 8.32
C ARG A 206 16.38 -24.09 9.48
N ILE A 207 15.78 -22.92 9.36
CA ILE A 207 15.67 -21.96 10.46
C ILE A 207 14.84 -22.60 11.56
N SER A 208 15.45 -22.78 12.73
CA SER A 208 14.83 -23.40 13.90
C SER A 208 14.46 -22.37 14.97
N ARG A 209 15.06 -21.17 14.94
CA ARG A 209 14.70 -20.07 15.84
C ARG A 209 15.01 -18.71 15.25
N ILE A 210 14.13 -17.74 15.49
CA ILE A 210 14.38 -16.30 15.28
C ILE A 210 13.95 -15.57 16.55
N GLY A 211 14.89 -14.99 17.28
CA GLY A 211 14.63 -14.37 18.58
C GLY A 211 13.96 -15.35 19.54
N ASN A 212 12.77 -14.99 20.04
CA ASN A 212 11.96 -15.83 20.93
C ASN A 212 11.00 -16.77 20.19
N VAL A 213 11.00 -16.78 18.85
CA VAL A 213 10.15 -17.66 18.04
C VAL A 213 10.93 -18.93 17.71
N GLU A 214 10.45 -20.06 18.20
CA GLU A 214 10.97 -21.40 17.92
C GLU A 214 10.12 -22.10 16.86
N ILE A 215 10.77 -22.78 15.91
CA ILE A 215 10.13 -23.52 14.82
C ILE A 215 10.62 -24.97 14.90
N LYS A 216 9.70 -25.91 15.11
CA LYS A 216 9.98 -27.34 15.15
C LYS A 216 9.36 -28.01 13.93
N TYR A 217 10.20 -28.68 13.17
CA TYR A 217 9.77 -29.46 12.03
C TYR A 217 9.55 -30.89 12.50
N ASP A 218 8.31 -31.38 12.42
CA ASP A 218 8.01 -32.80 12.59
C ASP A 218 8.32 -33.52 11.28
N PHE A 219 8.83 -34.73 11.38
CA PHE A 219 9.10 -35.60 10.23
C PHE A 219 7.79 -36.21 9.67
N PHE A 220 6.77 -36.38 10.52
CA PHE A 220 5.53 -37.06 10.19
C PHE A 220 4.40 -36.12 9.78
N THR A 221 4.50 -34.82 10.10
CA THR A 221 3.52 -33.82 9.69
C THR A 221 4.14 -32.78 8.77
N GLU A 222 3.44 -32.39 7.71
CA GLU A 222 3.91 -31.35 6.79
C GLU A 222 3.92 -29.94 7.42
N MET A 223 3.23 -29.75 8.55
CA MET A 223 3.11 -28.45 9.21
C MET A 223 4.11 -28.32 10.36
N PRO A 224 5.02 -27.33 10.35
CA PRO A 224 5.91 -27.09 11.48
C PRO A 224 5.14 -26.53 12.68
N GLU A 225 5.54 -26.92 13.88
CA GLU A 225 5.07 -26.32 15.12
C GLU A 225 5.82 -25.02 15.40
N VAL A 226 5.10 -23.95 15.74
CA VAL A 226 5.68 -22.63 16.02
C VAL A 226 5.30 -22.21 17.43
N ARG A 227 6.29 -21.76 18.21
CA ARG A 227 6.10 -21.31 19.59
C ARG A 227 6.78 -19.98 19.84
N GLY A 228 6.17 -19.16 20.70
CA GLY A 228 6.71 -17.87 21.10
C GLY A 228 6.33 -16.73 20.14
N LYS A 229 6.79 -15.52 20.48
CA LYS A 229 6.53 -14.30 19.70
C LYS A 229 7.63 -13.28 19.93
N ASN A 230 7.86 -12.44 18.92
CA ASN A 230 8.72 -11.26 19.01
C ASN A 230 7.85 -10.02 18.77
N PRO A 231 7.49 -9.25 19.81
CA PRO A 231 6.68 -8.04 19.63
C PRO A 231 7.30 -7.09 18.59
N GLY A 232 6.47 -6.60 17.67
CA GLY A 232 6.91 -5.70 16.60
C GLY A 232 7.65 -6.41 15.46
N MET A 233 7.74 -7.74 15.45
CA MET A 233 8.38 -8.48 14.36
C MET A 233 7.38 -9.37 13.63
N LYS A 234 7.42 -9.32 12.30
CA LYS A 234 6.77 -10.29 11.42
C LYS A 234 7.79 -11.21 10.78
N ILE A 235 7.51 -12.51 10.79
CA ILE A 235 8.34 -13.55 10.19
C ILE A 235 7.53 -14.30 9.15
N VAL A 236 8.05 -14.41 7.92
CA VAL A 236 7.51 -15.30 6.89
C VAL A 236 8.57 -16.34 6.58
N ILE A 237 8.31 -17.61 6.84
CA ILE A 237 9.21 -18.71 6.51
C ILE A 237 8.90 -19.24 5.10
N LEU A 238 9.94 -19.45 4.29
CA LEU A 238 9.88 -19.90 2.89
C LEU A 238 10.68 -21.17 2.66
#